data_AF-A0A653NHM5-F1
#
_entry.id   AF-A0A653NHM5-F1
#
_cell.length_a   1.000
_cell.length_b   1.000
_cell.length_c   1.000
_cell.angle_alpha   90.00
_cell.angle_beta   90.00
_cell.angle_gamma   90.00
#
_symmetry.space_group_name_H-M   'P 1'
#
loop_
_entity.id
_entity.type
_entity.pdbx_description
1 polymer ?
#
loop_
_entity_poly.entity_id
_entity_poly.type
_entity_poly.pdbx_seq_one_letter_code
_entity_poly.pdbx_strand_id
1 'polypeptide(L)'
;MEFPGAYPFPNREDCGDVELETDGALPAESLQCLTDASGAGNVASLAWVRRTTEGDPTPYFVQTDGAGATVASTAAYDTYGQGGWREYGRPHSGSHERSDLNTV
;
A
#
# COMPACT_ATOMS: atom_id res chain seq x y z
N MET A 1 -10.00 -16.74 -8.16
CA MET A 1 -9.35 -16.55 -6.85
C MET A 1 -9.43 -15.05 -6.62
N GLU A 2 -10.59 -14.57 -6.16
CA GLU A 2 -10.83 -13.15 -5.93
C GLU A 2 -10.18 -12.72 -4.61
N PHE A 3 -9.46 -11.61 -4.63
CA PHE A 3 -9.00 -10.93 -3.41
C PHE A 3 -10.21 -10.28 -2.72
N PRO A 4 -10.58 -10.68 -1.49
CA PRO A 4 -11.71 -10.07 -0.79
C PRO A 4 -11.25 -8.72 -0.21
N GLY A 5 -11.60 -7.61 -0.85
CA GLY A 5 -11.24 -6.30 -0.30
C GLY A 5 -11.68 -5.04 -1.04
N ALA A 6 -12.35 -5.11 -2.19
CA ALA A 6 -12.89 -3.92 -2.86
C ALA A 6 -14.21 -3.47 -2.21
N TYR A 7 -14.16 -2.92 -1.00
CA TYR A 7 -15.26 -2.11 -0.48
C TYR A 7 -15.21 -0.74 -1.17
N PRO A 8 -16.23 -0.35 -1.97
CA PRO A 8 -16.27 0.96 -2.59
C PRO A 8 -16.50 2.00 -1.49
N PHE A 9 -15.43 2.67 -1.06
CA PHE A 9 -15.57 3.93 -0.37
C PHE A 9 -15.96 4.97 -1.42
N PRO A 10 -17.14 5.63 -1.31
CA PRO A 10 -17.71 6.43 -2.40
C PRO A 10 -16.88 7.67 -2.81
N ASN A 11 -15.77 7.95 -2.13
CA ASN A 11 -14.85 9.06 -2.42
C ASN A 11 -13.38 8.58 -2.55
N ARG A 12 -13.16 7.30 -2.84
CA ARG A 12 -11.82 6.73 -3.03
C ARG A 12 -11.59 6.49 -4.51
N GLU A 13 -10.70 7.28 -5.10
CA GLU A 13 -10.20 7.05 -6.45
C GLU A 13 -9.29 5.82 -6.47
N ASP A 14 -9.53 4.91 -7.39
CA ASP A 14 -8.68 3.75 -7.61
C ASP A 14 -7.69 4.02 -8.74
N CYS A 15 -6.43 4.22 -8.36
CA CYS A 15 -5.32 4.48 -9.28
C CYS A 15 -4.67 3.20 -9.83
N GLY A 16 -5.27 2.04 -9.52
CA GLY A 16 -4.98 0.75 -10.14
C GLY A 16 -4.18 -0.21 -9.29
N ASP A 17 -3.87 -1.34 -9.92
CA ASP A 17 -3.08 -2.44 -9.40
C ASP A 17 -1.94 -2.76 -10.37
N VAL A 18 -0.71 -2.90 -9.85
CA VAL A 18 0.49 -3.10 -10.68
C VAL A 18 1.32 -4.27 -10.20
N GLU A 19 1.72 -5.16 -11.10
CA GLU A 19 2.80 -6.12 -10.81
C GLU A 19 4.15 -5.55 -11.26
N LEU A 20 5.10 -5.49 -10.33
CA LEU A 20 6.45 -5.01 -10.57
C LEU A 20 7.45 -6.18 -10.50
N GLU A 21 8.33 -6.22 -11.48
CA GLU A 21 9.56 -7.02 -11.42
C GLU A 21 10.52 -6.47 -10.36
N THR A 22 11.59 -7.20 -10.06
CA THR A 22 12.65 -6.76 -9.14
C THR A 22 13.19 -5.40 -9.60
N ASP A 23 13.10 -4.39 -8.72
CA ASP A 23 13.51 -2.99 -8.95
C ASP A 23 12.65 -2.19 -9.96
N GLY A 24 11.46 -2.70 -10.30
CA GLY A 24 10.47 -1.98 -11.10
C GLY A 24 10.00 -0.68 -10.42
N ALA A 25 9.79 0.36 -11.24
CA ALA A 25 9.17 1.60 -10.81
C ALA A 25 7.66 1.55 -11.08
N LEU A 26 6.90 2.28 -10.26
CA LEU A 26 5.47 2.44 -10.49
C LEU A 26 5.21 3.19 -11.81
N PRO A 27 4.16 2.82 -12.56
CA PRO A 27 3.78 3.50 -13.79
C PRO A 27 3.47 4.98 -13.54
N ALA A 28 3.89 5.84 -14.47
CA ALA A 28 3.73 7.28 -14.33
C ALA A 28 2.26 7.69 -14.25
N GLU A 29 1.37 6.96 -14.93
CA GLU A 29 -0.07 7.18 -14.91
C GLU A 29 -0.69 6.92 -13.53
N SER A 30 -0.27 5.86 -12.83
CA SER A 30 -0.74 5.56 -11.48
C SER A 30 -0.26 6.61 -10.49
N LEU A 31 0.98 7.09 -10.64
CA LEU A 31 1.53 8.18 -9.84
C LEU A 31 0.82 9.51 -10.09
N GLN A 32 0.48 9.80 -11.35
CA GLN A 32 -0.27 11.01 -11.72
C GLN A 32 -1.68 10.99 -11.11
N CYS A 33 -2.38 9.85 -11.17
CA CYS A 33 -3.68 9.69 -10.54
C CYS A 33 -3.66 10.00 -9.04
N LEU A 34 -2.69 9.44 -8.31
CA LEU A 34 -2.54 9.72 -6.87
C LEU A 34 -2.28 11.21 -6.61
N THR A 35 -1.46 11.83 -7.47
CA THR A 35 -1.11 13.26 -7.36
C THR A 35 -2.33 14.15 -7.61
N ASP A 36 -3.09 13.86 -8.66
CA ASP A 36 -4.28 14.64 -9.04
C ASP A 36 -5.38 14.51 -7.98
N ALA A 37 -5.64 13.30 -7.51
CA ALA A 37 -6.61 13.07 -6.44
C ALA A 37 -6.19 13.75 -5.14
N SER A 38 -4.92 13.65 -4.76
CA SER A 38 -4.40 14.35 -3.57
C SER A 38 -4.50 15.87 -3.74
N GLY A 39 -4.21 16.42 -4.92
CA GLY A 39 -4.33 17.85 -5.22
C GLY A 39 -5.78 18.36 -5.18
N ALA A 40 -6.74 17.49 -5.50
CA ALA A 40 -8.17 17.76 -5.38
C ALA A 40 -8.72 17.56 -3.95
N GLY A 41 -7.89 17.10 -3.01
CA GLY A 41 -8.33 16.77 -1.64
C GLY A 41 -9.13 15.47 -1.55
N ASN A 42 -9.05 14.61 -2.57
CA ASN A 42 -9.71 13.32 -2.60
C ASN A 42 -8.83 12.24 -1.97
N VAL A 43 -9.49 11.17 -1.53
CA VAL A 43 -8.80 9.94 -1.15
C VAL A 43 -8.49 9.17 -2.43
N ALA A 44 -7.26 8.67 -2.58
CA ALA A 44 -6.90 7.77 -3.67
C ALA A 44 -6.09 6.59 -3.17
N SER A 45 -6.03 5.54 -3.96
CA SER A 45 -5.21 4.39 -3.65
C SER A 45 -4.61 3.72 -4.86
N LEU A 46 -3.48 3.07 -4.65
CA LEU A 46 -2.80 2.22 -5.62
C LEU A 46 -2.27 1.00 -4.87
N ALA A 47 -2.38 -0.17 -5.47
CA ALA A 47 -1.74 -1.38 -4.97
C ALA A 47 -0.68 -1.86 -5.96
N TRP A 48 0.38 -2.46 -5.43
CA TRP A 48 1.35 -3.14 -6.29
C TRP A 48 1.99 -4.33 -5.61
N VAL A 49 2.48 -5.27 -6.41
CA VAL A 49 3.25 -6.41 -5.93
C VAL A 49 4.69 -6.25 -6.41
N ARG A 50 5.65 -6.30 -5.50
CA ARG A 50 7.07 -6.43 -5.84
C ARG A 50 7.54 -7.83 -5.48
N ARG A 51 8.34 -8.46 -6.33
CA ARG A 51 8.93 -9.77 -6.01
C ARG A 51 10.25 -9.63 -5.23
N THR A 52 10.49 -10.53 -4.28
CA THR A 52 11.80 -10.71 -3.65
C THR A 52 12.83 -11.21 -4.66
N THR A 53 14.10 -11.31 -4.26
CA THR A 53 15.16 -11.90 -5.09
C THR A 53 14.82 -13.35 -5.48
N GLU A 54 14.17 -14.07 -4.57
CA GLU A 54 13.75 -15.46 -4.70
C GLU A 54 12.45 -15.62 -5.52
N GLY A 55 11.75 -14.51 -5.79
CA GLY A 55 10.51 -14.47 -6.57
C GLY A 55 9.22 -14.42 -5.73
N ASP A 56 9.34 -14.39 -4.40
CA ASP A 56 8.19 -14.34 -3.50
C ASP A 56 7.47 -12.99 -3.60
N PRO A 57 6.13 -12.96 -3.61
CA PRO A 57 5.39 -11.72 -3.73
C PRO A 57 5.41 -10.93 -2.42
N THR A 58 5.71 -9.63 -2.50
CA THR A 58 5.54 -8.66 -1.42
C THR A 58 4.50 -7.63 -1.86
N PRO A 59 3.25 -7.73 -1.38
CA PRO A 59 2.22 -6.74 -1.65
C PRO A 59 2.49 -5.42 -0.94
N TYR A 60 2.18 -4.33 -1.64
CA TYR A 60 2.22 -2.95 -1.19
C TYR A 60 0.91 -2.24 -1.50
N PHE A 61 0.57 -1.28 -0.66
CA PHE A 61 -0.65 -0.48 -0.77
C PHE A 61 -0.29 0.96 -0.42
N VAL A 62 -0.76 1.93 -1.19
CA VAL A 62 -0.74 3.35 -0.81
C VAL A 62 -2.16 3.88 -0.74
N GLN A 63 -2.41 4.71 0.26
CA GLN A 63 -3.60 5.55 0.35
C GLN A 63 -3.18 7.00 0.55
N THR A 64 -3.77 7.91 -0.20
CA THR A 64 -3.66 9.36 0.01
C THR A 64 -4.93 9.88 0.67
N ASP A 65 -4.84 10.91 1.51
CA ASP A 65 -5.98 11.50 2.22
C ASP A 65 -6.04 13.03 2.13
N GLY A 66 -5.45 13.63 1.08
CA GLY A 66 -5.34 15.08 0.91
C GLY A 66 -4.35 15.76 1.86
N ALA A 67 -4.04 15.15 3.01
CA ALA A 67 -3.04 15.61 3.97
C ALA A 67 -1.68 14.91 3.80
N GLY A 68 -1.68 13.72 3.22
CA GLY A 68 -0.46 12.98 2.91
C GLY A 68 -0.74 11.64 2.24
N ALA A 69 0.28 10.78 2.30
CA ALA A 69 0.22 9.41 1.81
C ALA A 69 0.73 8.45 2.89
N THR A 70 0.01 7.35 3.05
CA THR A 70 0.39 6.23 3.91
C THR A 70 0.58 5.01 3.03
N VAL A 71 1.76 4.41 3.12
CA VAL A 71 2.13 3.19 2.39
C VAL A 71 2.20 2.04 3.39
N ALA A 72 1.56 0.92 3.08
CA ALA A 72 1.67 -0.32 3.84
C ALA A 72 2.23 -1.42 2.94
N SER A 73 2.94 -2.38 3.53
CA SER A 73 3.44 -3.57 2.83
C SER A 73 3.40 -4.78 3.75
N THR A 74 3.31 -5.97 3.17
CA THR A 74 3.39 -7.22 3.94
C THR A 74 4.38 -8.20 3.33
N ALA A 75 5.23 -8.78 4.18
CA ALA A 75 6.11 -9.89 3.84
C ALA A 75 5.50 -11.24 4.24
N ALA A 76 4.19 -11.31 4.51
CA ALA A 76 3.52 -12.55 4.92
C ALA A 76 3.60 -13.69 3.88
N TYR A 77 3.94 -13.36 2.63
CA TYR A 77 4.10 -14.33 1.54
C TYR A 77 5.57 -14.54 1.15
N ASP A 78 6.51 -13.93 1.88
CA ASP A 78 7.95 -14.19 1.74
C ASP A 78 8.26 -15.54 2.40
N THR A 79 8.68 -16.52 1.60
CA THR A 79 8.89 -17.90 2.05
C THR A 79 10.06 -17.99 3.04
N TYR A 80 11.06 -17.12 2.87
CA TYR A 80 12.30 -17.14 3.64
C TYR A 80 12.47 -15.93 4.56
N GLY A 81 11.64 -14.91 4.40
CA GLY A 81 11.64 -13.71 5.22
C GLY A 81 10.92 -13.85 6.55
N GLN A 82 11.23 -12.90 7.44
CA GLN A 82 10.42 -12.68 8.63
C GLN A 82 9.18 -11.89 8.17
N GLY A 83 8.06 -12.59 8.03
CA GLY A 83 6.81 -12.01 7.53
C GLY A 83 6.26 -10.86 8.39
N GLY A 84 5.02 -10.45 8.09
CA GLY A 84 4.32 -9.40 8.84
C GLY A 84 4.23 -8.07 8.10
N TRP A 85 3.60 -7.10 8.79
CA TRP A 85 3.21 -5.81 8.23
C TRP A 85 4.24 -4.72 8.51
N ARG A 86 4.39 -3.81 7.55
CA ARG A 86 5.19 -2.59 7.66
C ARG A 86 4.38 -1.43 7.12
N GLU A 87 4.41 -0.31 7.83
CA GLU A 87 3.78 0.94 7.41
C GLU A 87 4.85 2.04 7.29
N TYR A 88 4.73 2.86 6.26
CA TYR A 88 5.60 3.96 5.91
C TYR A 88 4.72 5.17 5.62
N GLY A 89 4.83 6.21 6.44
CA GLY A 89 4.08 7.44 6.26
C GLY A 89 4.62 8.53 7.17
N ARG A 90 4.24 9.79 6.93
CA ARG A 90 4.40 10.77 8.00
C ARG A 90 3.48 10.32 9.14
N PRO A 91 3.96 10.26 10.39
CA PRO A 91 3.06 10.02 11.50
C PRO A 91 2.00 11.12 11.44
N HIS A 92 0.74 10.72 11.29
CA HIS A 92 -0.36 11.56 11.71
C HIS A 92 0.00 11.97 13.14
N SER A 93 0.20 13.26 13.41
CA SER A 93 0.41 13.77 14.76
C SER A 93 -0.81 13.35 15.58
N GLY A 94 -0.70 12.20 16.24
CA GLY A 94 -1.82 11.36 16.60
C GLY A 94 -1.37 9.91 16.77
N SER A 95 -0.32 9.71 17.56
CA SER A 95 0.08 8.42 18.11
C SER A 95 -1.12 7.68 18.71
N HIS A 96 -1.53 6.58 18.09
CA HIS A 96 -1.98 5.43 18.86
C HIS A 96 -0.94 4.35 18.63
N GLU A 97 0.02 4.27 19.53
CA GLU A 97 0.78 3.05 19.76
C GLU A 97 -0.24 1.91 19.90
N ARG A 98 -0.33 1.04 18.91
CA ARG A 98 -0.66 -0.36 19.18
C ARG A 98 0.61 -1.17 19.07
N SER A 99 1.48 -0.93 20.06
CA SER A 99 2.13 -2.06 20.70
C SER A 99 1.03 -3.03 21.16
N ASP A 100 1.33 -4.32 21.07
CA ASP A 100 0.56 -5.45 21.60
C ASP A 100 -0.53 -6.03 20.69
N LEU A 101 -0.12 -7.04 19.89
CA LEU A 101 -0.74 -8.36 19.96
C LEU A 101 0.22 -9.44 19.44
N ASN A 102 1.29 -9.66 20.21
CA ASN A 102 1.81 -10.99 20.42
C ASN A 102 1.17 -11.52 21.71
N THR A 103 0.17 -12.38 21.59
CA THR A 103 -0.37 -13.18 22.70
C THR A 103 -0.54 -14.61 22.21
N VAL A 104 0.42 -15.44 22.66
CA VAL A 104 0.49 -16.91 22.86
C VAL A 104 -0.15 -17.84 21.82
#